data_AF-A0A9D6DM43-F1
#
_entry.id   AF-A0A9D6DM43-F1
#
_cell.length_a   1.000
_cell.length_b   1.000
_cell.length_c   1.000
_cell.angle_alpha   90.00
_cell.angle_beta   90.00
_cell.angle_gamma   90.00
#
_symmetry.space_group_name_H-M   'P 1'
#
loop_
_entity.id
_entity.type
_entity.pdbx_description
1 polymer ?
#
loop_
_entity_poly.entity_id
_entity_poly.type
_entity_poly.pdbx_seq_one_letter_code
_entity_poly.pdbx_strand_id
1 'polypeptide(L)'
;MIINRIVGLAGYHLFAGRFKDRFVAGSTLQDAVDKAKFYKAKGEKSVINVLGEHAKDHNEANKYCEQILELIALLKKEGLEDVHIAEKPSQIGLDVSETLYRSNKLRILKSAAILLPHTLIETDAEDHSYREQVFRITTDLHKYFSNQLLCCQLNRFGTVQEIKMLRYHGIPMRICKGSAYGGDIKKEKDLRKVFLDILPIIISRAKTSAFATHDLFI
;
A
#
# COMPACT_ATOMS: atom_id res chain seq x y z
N MET A 1 17.09 2.87 -0.89
CA MET A 1 16.16 4.03 -0.84
C MET A 1 15.30 3.85 0.39
N ILE A 2 15.46 4.70 1.39
CA ILE A 2 14.63 4.67 2.60
C ILE A 2 13.24 5.19 2.17
N ILE A 3 12.21 4.38 2.38
CA ILE A 3 10.82 4.73 2.13
C ILE A 3 10.16 4.87 3.49
N ASN A 4 9.77 6.10 3.85
CA ASN A 4 9.02 6.34 5.08
C ASN A 4 7.54 6.14 4.82
N ARG A 5 6.91 5.32 5.67
CA ARG A 5 5.45 5.22 5.68
C ARG A 5 4.90 6.34 6.54
N ILE A 6 4.29 7.32 5.87
CA ILE A 6 3.63 8.45 6.48
C ILE A 6 2.17 8.10 6.62
N VAL A 7 1.64 8.29 7.82
CA VAL A 7 0.31 7.86 8.16
C VAL A 7 -0.50 9.09 8.52
N GLY A 8 -1.53 9.43 7.74
CA GLY A 8 -2.48 10.49 8.06
C GLY A 8 -3.72 9.88 8.70
N LEU A 9 -4.23 10.43 9.79
CA LEU A 9 -5.55 10.08 10.32
C LEU A 9 -6.60 10.98 9.67
N ALA A 10 -7.61 10.43 9.02
CA ALA A 10 -8.80 11.22 8.67
C ALA A 10 -10.01 10.59 9.37
N GLY A 11 -10.49 11.24 10.44
CA GLY A 11 -11.78 10.89 11.05
C GLY A 11 -11.81 9.78 12.09
N TYR A 12 -10.79 9.62 12.94
CA TYR A 12 -10.87 8.78 14.15
C TYR A 12 -10.44 9.53 15.42
N HIS A 13 -11.40 9.74 16.33
CA HIS A 13 -11.17 10.17 17.71
C HIS A 13 -10.97 8.94 18.60
N LEU A 14 -9.86 8.21 18.49
CA LEU A 14 -9.39 7.31 19.54
C LEU A 14 -7.88 7.08 19.41
N PHE A 15 -7.23 6.86 20.55
CA PHE A 15 -5.79 6.95 20.83
C PHE A 15 -5.28 8.38 20.99
N ALA A 16 -5.44 8.89 22.22
CA ALA A 16 -4.77 10.07 22.75
C ALA A 16 -3.41 9.66 23.35
N GLY A 17 -2.31 10.30 22.93
CA GLY A 17 -1.00 10.17 23.59
C GLY A 17 0.21 10.57 22.73
N ARG A 18 1.24 11.16 23.36
CA ARG A 18 2.55 11.60 22.80
C ARG A 18 3.34 10.54 22.00
N PHE A 19 2.92 9.28 22.01
CA PHE A 19 3.52 8.20 21.22
C PHE A 19 3.06 8.19 19.76
N LYS A 20 1.89 8.79 19.44
CA LYS A 20 1.31 8.78 18.09
C LYS A 20 2.13 9.60 17.09
N ASP A 21 2.66 10.75 17.53
CA ASP A 21 3.39 11.70 16.67
C ASP A 21 4.69 11.12 16.06
N ARG A 22 5.19 10.01 16.62
CA ARG A 22 6.33 9.28 16.05
C ARG A 22 5.96 8.45 14.83
N PHE A 23 4.72 7.98 14.73
CA PHE A 23 4.26 7.01 13.72
C PHE A 23 3.16 7.57 12.81
N VAL A 24 2.51 8.66 13.21
CA VAL A 24 1.42 9.32 12.50
C VAL A 24 1.82 10.77 12.25
N ALA A 25 1.60 11.24 11.02
CA ALA A 25 1.93 12.59 10.59
C ALA A 25 1.02 13.65 11.21
N GLY A 26 -0.26 13.32 11.39
CA GLY A 26 -1.28 14.20 11.96
C GLY A 26 -2.68 13.70 11.63
N SER A 27 -3.67 14.57 11.80
CA SER A 27 -5.10 14.28 11.62
C SER A 27 -5.71 14.91 10.36
N THR A 28 -4.89 15.47 9.49
CA THR A 28 -5.32 16.07 8.23
C THR A 28 -4.46 15.56 7.07
N LEU A 29 -4.98 15.67 5.85
CA LEU A 29 -4.19 15.40 4.64
C LEU A 29 -3.01 16.37 4.52
N GLN A 30 -3.17 17.61 4.98
CA GLN A 30 -2.10 18.61 4.98
C GLN A 30 -0.94 18.19 5.89
N ASP A 31 -1.22 17.64 7.09
CA ASP A 31 -0.17 17.15 7.98
C ASP A 31 0.67 16.05 7.31
N ALA A 32 0.01 15.13 6.59
CA ALA A 32 0.68 14.08 5.85
C ALA A 32 1.56 14.64 4.71
N VAL A 33 1.07 15.65 4.01
CA VAL A 33 1.80 16.35 2.93
C VAL A 33 2.99 17.13 3.47
N ASP A 34 2.83 17.87 4.56
CA ASP A 34 3.93 18.63 5.18
C ASP A 34 5.02 17.69 5.71
N LYS A 35 4.62 16.53 6.27
CA LYS A 35 5.55 15.48 6.64
C LYS A 35 6.27 14.89 5.42
N ALA A 36 5.58 14.71 4.29
CA ALA A 36 6.20 14.26 3.05
C ALA A 36 7.22 15.29 2.51
N LYS A 37 6.92 16.59 2.58
CA LYS A 37 7.88 17.67 2.26
C LYS A 37 9.13 17.59 3.13
N PHE A 38 8.95 17.38 4.44
CA PHE A 38 10.05 17.24 5.38
C PHE A 38 11.00 16.09 5.01
N TYR A 39 10.46 14.91 4.67
CA TYR A 39 11.29 13.78 4.24
C TYR A 39 11.88 13.97 2.85
N LYS A 40 11.16 14.61 1.92
CA LYS A 40 11.70 14.99 0.62
C LYS A 40 12.91 15.91 0.74
N ALA A 41 12.87 16.88 1.66
CA ALA A 41 14.01 17.77 1.95
C ALA A 41 15.24 17.02 2.50
N LYS A 42 15.05 15.80 3.02
CA LYS A 42 16.12 14.90 3.45
C LYS A 42 16.58 13.91 2.38
N GLY A 43 16.02 13.98 1.17
CA GLY A 43 16.30 13.03 0.09
C GLY A 43 15.61 11.67 0.25
N GLU A 44 14.58 11.58 1.10
CA GLU A 44 13.85 10.35 1.38
C GLU A 44 12.51 10.32 0.63
N LYS A 45 12.10 9.12 0.19
CA LYS A 45 10.78 8.95 -0.45
C LYS A 45 9.73 8.60 0.58
N SER A 46 8.48 8.93 0.26
CA SER A 46 7.36 8.74 1.17
C SER A 46 6.25 7.91 0.55
N VAL A 47 5.62 7.08 1.36
CA VAL A 47 4.32 6.44 1.05
C VAL A 47 3.31 7.00 2.05
N ILE A 48 2.23 7.64 1.58
CA ILE A 48 1.16 8.14 2.43
C ILE A 48 0.04 7.11 2.52
N ASN A 49 -0.42 6.81 3.73
CA ASN A 49 -1.60 5.99 3.99
C ASN A 49 -2.65 6.81 4.75
N VAL A 50 -3.89 6.84 4.25
CA VAL A 50 -5.03 7.46 4.95
C VAL A 50 -5.63 6.42 5.87
N LEU A 51 -5.54 6.63 7.18
CA LEU A 51 -6.09 5.70 8.17
C LEU A 51 -7.59 5.86 8.37
N GLY A 52 -8.22 4.72 8.64
CA GLY A 52 -9.58 4.60 9.15
C GLY A 52 -9.94 3.15 9.43
N GLU A 53 -11.20 2.94 9.79
CA GLU A 53 -11.82 1.61 9.89
C GLU A 53 -12.25 1.07 8.53
N HIS A 54 -12.60 -0.22 8.50
CA HIS A 54 -13.25 -0.88 7.37
C HIS A 54 -14.54 -0.13 7.01
N ALA A 55 -14.84 -0.02 5.71
CA ALA A 55 -16.09 0.59 5.27
C ALA A 55 -17.25 -0.39 5.46
N LYS A 56 -18.32 0.08 6.12
CA LYS A 56 -19.51 -0.72 6.44
C LYS A 56 -20.57 -0.65 5.34
N ASP A 57 -20.52 0.39 4.52
CA ASP A 57 -21.46 0.62 3.43
C ASP A 57 -20.83 1.36 2.24
N HIS A 58 -21.65 1.61 1.22
CA HIS A 58 -21.22 2.29 0.00
C HIS A 58 -20.76 3.73 0.26
N ASN A 59 -21.40 4.44 1.18
CA ASN A 59 -21.10 5.84 1.47
C ASN A 59 -19.76 5.97 2.19
N GLU A 60 -19.49 5.13 3.17
CA GLU A 60 -18.21 5.08 3.88
C GLU A 60 -17.07 4.75 2.92
N ALA A 61 -17.22 3.72 2.08
CA ALA A 61 -16.20 3.34 1.10
C ALA A 61 -15.91 4.45 0.08
N ASN A 62 -16.95 5.10 -0.43
CA ASN A 62 -16.81 6.24 -1.34
C ASN A 62 -16.14 7.42 -0.65
N LYS A 63 -16.44 7.68 0.62
CA LYS A 63 -15.78 8.74 1.41
C LYS A 63 -14.27 8.49 1.54
N TYR A 64 -13.84 7.26 1.82
CA TYR A 64 -12.40 6.93 1.81
C TYR A 64 -11.78 7.09 0.42
N CYS A 65 -12.50 6.71 -0.64
CA CYS A 65 -12.07 6.96 -2.01
C CYS A 65 -11.89 8.47 -2.29
N GLU A 66 -12.84 9.32 -1.87
CA GLU A 66 -12.72 10.78 -2.03
C GLU A 66 -11.51 11.34 -1.29
N GLN A 67 -11.24 10.89 -0.07
CA GLN A 67 -10.06 11.33 0.70
C GLN A 67 -8.75 11.00 -0.03
N ILE A 68 -8.66 9.85 -0.69
CA ILE A 68 -7.49 9.49 -1.50
C ILE A 68 -7.41 10.37 -2.75
N LEU A 69 -8.53 10.68 -3.39
CA LEU A 69 -8.58 11.59 -4.54
C LEU A 69 -8.18 13.03 -4.16
N GLU A 70 -8.65 13.52 -3.00
CA GLU A 70 -8.24 14.80 -2.41
C GLU A 70 -6.74 14.83 -2.13
N LEU A 71 -6.18 13.74 -1.57
CA LEU A 71 -4.75 13.61 -1.34
C LEU A 71 -3.96 13.68 -2.66
N ILE A 72 -4.41 12.99 -3.72
CA ILE A 72 -3.78 13.04 -5.05
C ILE A 72 -3.76 14.49 -5.57
N ALA A 73 -4.90 15.18 -5.48
CA ALA A 73 -5.00 16.58 -5.92
C ALA A 73 -4.08 17.50 -5.10
N LEU A 74 -4.01 17.29 -3.78
CA LEU A 74 -3.16 18.07 -2.89
C LEU A 74 -1.67 17.83 -3.16
N LEU A 75 -1.25 16.57 -3.33
CA LEU A 75 0.13 16.24 -3.70
C LEU A 75 0.54 16.90 -5.03
N LYS A 76 -0.37 16.91 -6.02
CA LYS A 76 -0.13 17.60 -7.30
C LYS A 76 0.03 19.11 -7.09
N LYS A 77 -0.89 19.73 -6.36
CA LYS A 77 -0.87 21.17 -6.04
C LYS A 77 0.45 21.56 -5.37
N GLU A 78 0.97 20.72 -4.50
CA GLU A 78 2.19 20.96 -3.71
C GLU A 78 3.48 20.49 -4.40
N GLY A 79 3.42 20.01 -5.64
CA GLY A 79 4.61 19.59 -6.41
C GLY A 79 5.30 18.33 -5.87
N LEU A 80 4.55 17.45 -5.20
CA LEU A 80 5.05 16.20 -4.61
C LEU A 80 4.75 15.00 -5.49
N GLU A 81 5.42 14.92 -6.64
CA GLU A 81 5.19 13.88 -7.66
C GLU A 81 5.89 12.54 -7.34
N ASP A 82 6.78 12.51 -6.34
CA ASP A 82 7.59 11.36 -5.93
C ASP A 82 7.04 10.64 -4.69
N VAL A 83 5.82 10.97 -4.28
CA VAL A 83 5.12 10.35 -3.14
C VAL A 83 4.22 9.22 -3.63
N HIS A 84 4.32 8.05 -3.01
CA HIS A 84 3.43 6.92 -3.26
C HIS A 84 2.23 6.96 -2.31
N ILE A 85 1.13 6.30 -2.66
CA ILE A 85 -0.08 6.25 -1.83
C ILE A 85 -0.44 4.80 -1.57
N ALA A 86 -0.74 4.44 -0.32
CA ALA A 86 -1.27 3.13 0.03
C ALA A 86 -2.78 3.22 0.28
N GLU A 87 -3.52 2.27 -0.28
CA GLU A 87 -4.93 2.01 0.01
C GLU A 87 -5.10 0.66 0.70
N LYS A 88 -6.20 0.51 1.42
CA LYS A 88 -6.63 -0.75 2.02
C LYS A 88 -7.94 -1.22 1.35
N PRO A 89 -7.98 -2.46 0.83
CA PRO A 89 -9.17 -3.01 0.19
C PRO A 89 -10.45 -2.90 1.01
N SER A 90 -10.39 -3.22 2.31
CA SER A 90 -11.54 -3.15 3.23
C SER A 90 -12.12 -1.73 3.34
N GLN A 91 -11.26 -0.71 3.32
CA GLN A 91 -11.67 0.70 3.47
C GLN A 91 -12.31 1.24 2.19
N ILE A 92 -11.84 0.81 1.02
CA ILE A 92 -12.38 1.30 -0.26
C ILE A 92 -13.45 0.38 -0.86
N GLY A 93 -13.94 -0.59 -0.08
CA GLY A 93 -15.24 -1.23 -0.30
C GLY A 93 -15.23 -2.74 -0.50
N LEU A 94 -14.10 -3.44 -0.27
CA LEU A 94 -14.05 -4.90 -0.51
C LEU A 94 -14.95 -5.70 0.42
N ASP A 95 -15.13 -5.26 1.66
CA ASP A 95 -16.09 -5.88 2.61
C ASP A 95 -17.55 -5.69 2.19
N VAL A 96 -17.84 -4.64 1.43
CA VAL A 96 -19.20 -4.33 0.97
C VAL A 96 -19.51 -5.08 -0.32
N SER A 97 -18.65 -4.92 -1.35
CA SER A 97 -18.70 -5.74 -2.56
C SER A 97 -17.43 -5.57 -3.39
N GLU A 98 -17.09 -6.62 -4.14
CA GLU A 98 -15.99 -6.55 -5.10
C GLU A 98 -16.19 -5.46 -6.17
N THR A 99 -17.44 -5.28 -6.63
CA THR A 99 -17.78 -4.27 -7.63
C THR A 99 -17.48 -2.86 -7.12
N LEU A 100 -17.79 -2.58 -5.86
CA LEU A 100 -17.50 -1.30 -5.24
C LEU A 100 -15.99 -1.07 -5.09
N TYR A 101 -15.27 -2.06 -4.58
CA TYR A 101 -13.80 -2.01 -4.49
C TYR A 101 -13.16 -1.73 -5.85
N ARG A 102 -13.56 -2.47 -6.88
CA ARG A 102 -13.05 -2.30 -8.25
C ARG A 102 -13.36 -0.92 -8.80
N SER A 103 -14.56 -0.40 -8.58
CA SER A 103 -14.97 0.94 -9.02
C SER A 103 -14.12 2.03 -8.35
N ASN A 104 -13.98 1.99 -7.02
CA ASN A 104 -13.17 2.97 -6.28
C ASN A 104 -11.70 2.90 -6.65
N LYS A 105 -11.13 1.69 -6.75
CA LYS A 105 -9.76 1.49 -7.19
C LYS A 105 -9.53 2.06 -8.60
N LEU A 106 -10.46 1.87 -9.53
CA LEU A 106 -10.37 2.43 -10.88
C LEU A 106 -10.31 3.97 -10.85
N ARG A 107 -11.14 4.61 -10.02
CA ARG A 107 -11.15 6.07 -9.86
C ARG A 107 -9.81 6.60 -9.36
N ILE A 108 -9.26 5.95 -8.33
CA ILE A 108 -7.96 6.29 -7.73
C ILE A 108 -6.83 6.12 -8.75
N LEU A 109 -6.76 4.96 -9.43
CA LEU A 109 -5.72 4.69 -10.43
C LEU A 109 -5.75 5.67 -11.59
N LYS A 110 -6.95 5.99 -12.10
CA LYS A 110 -7.12 6.96 -13.18
C LYS A 110 -6.68 8.36 -12.75
N SER A 111 -7.09 8.81 -11.57
CA SER A 111 -6.72 10.12 -11.05
C SER A 111 -5.20 10.25 -10.87
N ALA A 112 -4.57 9.26 -10.24
CA ALA A 112 -3.14 9.24 -10.02
C ALA A 112 -2.36 9.18 -11.35
N ALA A 113 -2.79 8.38 -12.32
CA ALA A 113 -2.13 8.29 -13.63
C ALA A 113 -2.14 9.64 -14.39
N ILE A 114 -3.19 10.45 -14.22
CA ILE A 114 -3.33 11.75 -14.87
C ILE A 114 -2.55 12.83 -14.12
N LEU A 115 -2.68 12.90 -12.79
CA LEU A 115 -2.18 14.01 -11.99
C LEU A 115 -0.74 13.78 -11.49
N LEU A 116 -0.36 12.53 -11.22
CA LEU A 116 0.88 12.13 -10.56
C LEU A 116 1.52 10.92 -11.27
N PRO A 117 2.09 11.09 -12.48
CA PRO A 117 2.54 9.98 -13.33
C PRO A 117 3.67 9.11 -12.73
N HIS A 118 4.33 9.58 -11.67
CA HIS A 118 5.39 8.85 -10.96
C HIS A 118 4.92 8.23 -9.63
N THR A 119 3.67 8.49 -9.21
CA THR A 119 3.07 7.93 -8.01
C THR A 119 2.56 6.53 -8.28
N LEU A 120 2.97 5.58 -7.43
CA LEU A 120 2.38 4.25 -7.36
C LEU A 120 1.25 4.25 -6.33
N ILE A 121 0.16 3.57 -6.69
CA ILE A 121 -0.94 3.21 -5.80
C ILE A 121 -0.68 1.79 -5.31
N GLU A 122 -0.26 1.71 -4.05
CA GLU A 122 -0.01 0.47 -3.34
C GLU A 122 -1.30 -0.06 -2.73
N THR A 123 -1.66 -1.30 -3.05
CA THR A 123 -2.64 -2.05 -2.27
C THR A 123 -1.93 -2.70 -1.09
N ASP A 124 -2.25 -2.25 0.12
CA ASP A 124 -1.68 -2.82 1.34
C ASP A 124 -2.23 -4.23 1.58
N ALA A 125 -1.44 -5.05 2.27
CA ALA A 125 -1.84 -6.40 2.60
C ALA A 125 -2.63 -6.40 3.91
N GLU A 126 -3.86 -6.91 3.84
CA GLU A 126 -4.77 -7.04 4.97
C GLU A 126 -4.92 -8.51 5.37
N ASP A 127 -6.11 -8.92 5.83
CA ASP A 127 -6.43 -10.30 6.13
C ASP A 127 -6.32 -11.18 4.87
N HIS A 128 -5.88 -12.44 5.04
CA HIS A 128 -5.68 -13.36 3.93
C HIS A 128 -6.97 -13.72 3.19
N SER A 129 -8.15 -13.53 3.80
CA SER A 129 -9.45 -13.71 3.15
C SER A 129 -9.69 -12.79 1.95
N TYR A 130 -8.96 -11.67 1.84
CA TYR A 130 -9.03 -10.75 0.71
C TYR A 130 -8.05 -11.07 -0.43
N ARG A 131 -7.09 -11.98 -0.17
CA ARG A 131 -5.90 -12.16 -1.00
C ARG A 131 -6.23 -12.51 -2.45
N GLU A 132 -7.16 -13.44 -2.66
CA GLU A 132 -7.53 -13.91 -3.99
C GLU A 132 -8.20 -12.80 -4.83
N GLN A 133 -9.18 -12.11 -4.24
CA GLN A 133 -9.90 -11.01 -4.88
C GLN A 133 -8.94 -9.87 -5.23
N VAL A 134 -8.08 -9.48 -4.27
CA VAL A 134 -7.08 -8.43 -4.47
C VAL A 134 -6.09 -8.78 -5.57
N PHE A 135 -5.56 -10.01 -5.57
CA PHE A 135 -4.62 -10.47 -6.58
C PHE A 135 -5.24 -10.44 -7.98
N ARG A 136 -6.45 -10.98 -8.14
CA ARG A 136 -7.16 -11.01 -9.43
C ARG A 136 -7.46 -9.61 -9.94
N ILE A 137 -8.03 -8.75 -9.10
CA ILE A 137 -8.43 -7.38 -9.49
C ILE A 137 -7.21 -6.55 -9.84
N THR A 138 -6.13 -6.64 -9.07
CA THR A 138 -4.88 -5.93 -9.35
C THR A 138 -4.29 -6.37 -10.69
N THR A 139 -4.23 -7.68 -10.93
CA THR A 139 -3.71 -8.24 -12.20
C THR A 139 -4.57 -7.81 -13.39
N ASP A 140 -5.89 -7.79 -13.25
CA ASP A 140 -6.80 -7.34 -14.29
C ASP A 140 -6.67 -5.85 -14.59
N LEU A 141 -6.61 -5.01 -13.56
CA LEU A 141 -6.47 -3.57 -13.75
C LEU A 141 -5.08 -3.19 -14.26
N HIS A 142 -4.04 -4.00 -13.98
CA HIS A 142 -2.67 -3.69 -14.42
C HIS A 142 -2.50 -3.72 -15.93
N LYS A 143 -3.39 -4.43 -16.63
CA LYS A 143 -3.49 -4.39 -18.10
C LYS A 143 -3.75 -2.98 -18.65
N TYR A 144 -4.32 -2.10 -17.84
CA TYR A 144 -4.70 -0.73 -18.20
C TYR A 144 -3.95 0.34 -17.39
N PHE A 145 -3.48 0.01 -16.18
CA PHE A 145 -2.88 0.94 -15.22
C PHE A 145 -1.55 0.40 -14.68
N SER A 146 -0.44 0.97 -15.16
CA SER A 146 0.92 0.60 -14.76
C SER A 146 1.35 1.17 -13.41
N ASN A 147 0.59 2.12 -12.86
CA ASN A 147 0.85 2.80 -11.58
C ASN A 147 0.37 2.01 -10.35
N GLN A 148 0.30 0.68 -10.45
CA GLN A 148 -0.07 -0.19 -9.34
C GLN A 148 1.15 -0.79 -8.65
N LEU A 149 1.01 -1.04 -7.35
CA LEU A 149 1.92 -1.85 -6.57
C LEU A 149 1.11 -2.76 -5.65
N LEU A 150 1.53 -4.01 -5.47
CA LEU A 150 0.87 -4.93 -4.54
C LEU A 150 1.79 -5.28 -3.36
N CYS A 151 1.29 -5.14 -2.13
CA CYS A 151 1.96 -5.66 -0.95
C CYS A 151 1.71 -7.19 -0.82
N CYS A 152 2.77 -7.97 -0.64
CA CYS A 152 2.71 -9.43 -0.51
C CYS A 152 3.26 -9.88 0.85
N GLN A 153 2.50 -10.70 1.57
CA GLN A 153 2.85 -11.26 2.87
C GLN A 153 3.46 -12.66 2.72
N LEU A 154 4.71 -12.83 3.15
CA LEU A 154 5.44 -14.10 2.98
C LEU A 154 5.00 -15.21 3.94
N ASN A 155 4.32 -14.88 5.03
CA ASN A 155 3.90 -15.84 6.06
C ASN A 155 2.77 -16.80 5.63
N ARG A 156 2.33 -16.77 4.37
CA ARG A 156 1.23 -17.59 3.85
C ARG A 156 1.71 -18.47 2.70
N PHE A 157 1.23 -19.71 2.64
CA PHE A 157 1.56 -20.60 1.54
C PHE A 157 1.03 -20.05 0.20
N GLY A 158 1.71 -20.38 -0.90
CA GLY A 158 1.38 -19.89 -2.23
C GLY A 158 1.88 -18.48 -2.57
N THR A 159 2.31 -17.66 -1.59
CA THR A 159 2.74 -16.27 -1.87
C THR A 159 3.92 -16.25 -2.85
N VAL A 160 4.83 -17.24 -2.77
CA VAL A 160 5.98 -17.35 -3.68
C VAL A 160 5.53 -17.51 -5.14
N GLN A 161 4.48 -18.30 -5.39
CA GLN A 161 3.92 -18.49 -6.72
C GLN A 161 3.25 -17.20 -7.22
N GLU A 162 2.52 -16.49 -6.37
CA GLU A 162 1.95 -15.18 -6.71
C GLU A 162 3.02 -14.16 -7.05
N ILE A 163 4.09 -14.08 -6.26
CA ILE A 163 5.24 -13.21 -6.53
C ILE A 163 5.81 -13.50 -7.92
N LYS A 164 5.98 -14.78 -8.29
CA LYS A 164 6.43 -15.17 -9.64
C LYS A 164 5.45 -14.71 -10.73
N MET A 165 4.15 -14.80 -10.49
CA MET A 165 3.12 -14.34 -11.43
C MET A 165 3.08 -12.82 -11.57
N LEU A 166 3.08 -12.07 -10.46
CA LEU A 166 3.16 -10.60 -10.47
C LEU A 166 4.41 -10.15 -11.22
N ARG A 167 5.53 -10.83 -10.98
CA ARG A 167 6.78 -10.58 -11.67
C ARG A 167 6.70 -10.85 -13.16
N TYR A 168 6.06 -11.94 -13.57
CA TYR A 168 5.80 -12.25 -14.97
C TYR A 168 4.97 -11.16 -15.65
N HIS A 169 3.95 -10.64 -14.97
CA HIS A 169 3.12 -9.54 -15.45
C HIS A 169 3.76 -8.14 -15.32
N GLY A 170 4.95 -8.04 -14.71
CA GLY A 170 5.66 -6.78 -14.53
C GLY A 170 5.02 -5.86 -13.48
N ILE A 171 4.22 -6.40 -12.57
CA ILE A 171 3.55 -5.66 -11.50
C ILE A 171 4.55 -5.38 -10.37
N PRO A 172 4.78 -4.11 -10.00
CA PRO A 172 5.56 -3.74 -8.83
C PRO A 172 5.02 -4.40 -7.56
N MET A 173 5.92 -4.75 -6.64
CA MET A 173 5.54 -5.42 -5.40
C MET A 173 6.32 -4.90 -4.20
N ARG A 174 5.65 -4.85 -3.05
CA ARG A 174 6.29 -4.65 -1.75
C ARG A 174 6.20 -5.95 -0.98
N ILE A 175 7.34 -6.47 -0.56
CA ILE A 175 7.39 -7.72 0.20
C ILE A 175 7.45 -7.40 1.68
N CYS A 176 6.55 -7.99 2.46
CA CYS A 176 6.59 -7.94 3.91
C CYS A 176 6.50 -9.34 4.52
N LYS A 177 6.92 -9.46 5.78
CA LYS A 177 6.81 -10.70 6.56
C LYS A 177 5.34 -11.15 6.69
N GLY A 178 4.42 -10.21 6.84
CA GLY A 178 3.03 -10.44 7.27
C GLY A 178 2.90 -10.27 8.79
N SER A 179 1.71 -9.86 9.26
CA SER A 179 1.43 -9.83 10.70
C SER A 179 1.40 -11.26 11.23
N ALA A 180 1.91 -11.51 12.43
CA ALA A 180 2.02 -12.88 12.96
C ALA A 180 0.67 -13.60 13.14
N TYR A 181 -0.45 -12.86 13.14
CA TYR A 181 -1.79 -13.40 13.23
C TYR A 181 -2.25 -13.98 11.89
N GLY A 182 -2.70 -15.23 11.89
CA GLY A 182 -3.34 -15.89 10.73
C GLY A 182 -2.40 -16.50 9.68
N GLY A 183 -1.07 -16.30 9.79
CA GLY A 183 -0.09 -16.88 8.87
C GLY A 183 0.16 -18.38 9.07
N ASP A 184 0.47 -19.08 7.98
CA ASP A 184 0.88 -20.49 7.99
C ASP A 184 2.30 -20.68 8.54
N ILE A 185 3.18 -19.72 8.26
CA ILE A 185 4.59 -19.74 8.67
C ILE A 185 4.75 -18.89 9.92
N LYS A 186 4.83 -19.55 11.08
CA LYS A 186 4.87 -18.88 12.40
C LYS A 186 6.28 -18.63 12.92
N LYS A 187 7.26 -19.45 12.53
CA LYS A 187 8.63 -19.34 13.03
C LYS A 187 9.42 -18.36 12.18
N GLU A 188 10.04 -17.39 12.83
CA GLU A 188 10.82 -16.34 12.16
C GLU A 188 11.95 -16.91 11.29
N LYS A 189 12.63 -17.96 11.74
CA LYS A 189 13.69 -18.62 10.95
C LYS A 189 13.18 -19.18 9.62
N ASP A 190 11.96 -19.72 9.61
CA ASP A 190 11.36 -20.33 8.42
C ASP A 190 10.90 -19.23 7.46
N LEU A 191 10.36 -18.13 8.01
CA LEU A 191 10.00 -16.94 7.24
C LEU A 191 11.22 -16.26 6.62
N ARG A 192 12.34 -16.18 7.35
CA ARG A 192 13.63 -15.68 6.84
C ARG A 192 14.12 -16.54 5.69
N LYS A 193 14.04 -17.87 5.81
CA LYS A 193 14.39 -18.78 4.72
C LYS A 193 13.57 -18.50 3.46
N VAL A 194 12.25 -18.39 3.60
CA VAL A 194 11.37 -18.04 2.46
C VAL A 194 11.76 -16.71 1.84
N PHE A 195 12.06 -15.70 2.65
CA PHE A 195 12.52 -14.40 2.15
C PHE A 195 13.81 -14.51 1.33
N LEU A 196 14.82 -15.21 1.86
CA LEU A 196 16.10 -15.40 1.16
C LEU A 196 15.92 -16.17 -0.15
N ASP A 197 15.05 -17.18 -0.17
CA ASP A 197 14.79 -18.02 -1.35
C ASP A 197 14.14 -17.22 -2.52
N ILE A 198 13.38 -16.16 -2.22
CA ILE A 198 12.72 -15.33 -3.25
C ILE A 198 13.53 -14.12 -3.70
N LEU A 199 14.59 -13.75 -2.99
CA LEU A 199 15.44 -12.60 -3.32
C LEU A 199 15.90 -12.60 -4.80
N PRO A 200 16.40 -13.72 -5.37
CA PRO A 200 16.83 -13.73 -6.78
C PRO A 200 15.68 -13.42 -7.76
N ILE A 201 14.46 -13.86 -7.45
CA ILE A 201 13.27 -13.61 -8.28
C ILE A 201 12.94 -12.11 -8.28
N ILE A 202 13.04 -11.48 -7.11
CA ILE A 202 12.68 -10.08 -6.90
C ILE A 202 13.74 -9.13 -7.46
N ILE A 203 15.03 -9.48 -7.36
CA ILE A 203 16.13 -8.62 -7.80
C ILE A 203 16.40 -8.73 -9.32
N SER A 204 16.11 -9.87 -9.94
CA SER A 204 16.52 -10.19 -11.34
C SER A 204 15.97 -9.32 -12.49
N ARG A 205 15.07 -8.36 -12.25
CA ARG A 205 14.51 -7.42 -13.24
C ARG A 205 14.16 -6.09 -12.58
N ALA A 206 14.54 -4.99 -13.23
CA ALA A 206 14.62 -3.63 -12.68
C ALA A 206 13.30 -2.91 -12.36
N LYS A 207 12.13 -3.58 -12.44
CA LYS A 207 10.85 -2.94 -12.07
C LYS A 207 10.70 -2.99 -10.54
N THR A 208 10.52 -1.80 -9.97
CA THR A 208 10.55 -1.45 -8.54
C THR A 208 9.93 -2.50 -7.65
N SER A 209 10.78 -3.20 -6.91
CA SER A 209 10.38 -4.06 -5.81
C SER A 209 10.96 -3.49 -4.53
N ALA A 210 10.14 -3.36 -3.49
CA ALA A 210 10.54 -2.83 -2.20
C ALA A 210 10.50 -3.93 -1.13
N PHE A 211 11.51 -3.94 -0.26
CA PHE A 211 11.51 -4.80 0.93
C PHE A 211 11.09 -3.96 2.13
N ALA A 212 9.98 -4.32 2.75
CA ALA A 212 9.51 -3.71 3.99
C ALA A 212 9.87 -4.61 5.17
N THR A 213 11.13 -4.54 5.60
CA THR A 213 11.65 -5.30 6.74
C THR A 213 12.52 -4.41 7.63
N HIS A 214 12.46 -4.64 8.94
CA HIS A 214 13.39 -4.11 9.93
C HIS A 214 14.34 -5.21 10.45
N ASP A 215 14.27 -6.42 9.87
CA ASP A 215 15.19 -7.52 10.20
C ASP A 215 16.57 -7.22 9.65
N LEU A 216 17.54 -7.04 10.56
CA LEU A 216 18.92 -6.70 10.19
C LEU A 216 19.70 -7.88 9.58
N PHE A 217 19.14 -9.10 9.62
CA PHE A 217 19.75 -10.32 9.08
C PHE A 217 19.27 -10.66 7.67
N ILE A 218 18.57 -9.72 7.02
CA ILE A 218 17.97 -9.83 5.68
C ILE A 218 18.48 -8.66 4.83
#